data_AF-W9NH67-F1
#
_entry.id   AF-W9NH67-F1
#
_cell.length_a   1.000
_cell.length_b   1.000
_cell.length_c   1.000
_cell.angle_alpha   90.00
_cell.angle_beta   90.00
_cell.angle_gamma   90.00
#
_symmetry.space_group_name_H-M   'P 1'
#
loop_
_entity.id
_entity.type
_entity.pdbx_description
1 polymer ?
#
loop_
_entity_poly.entity_id
_entity_poly.type
_entity_poly.pdbx_seq_one_letter_code
_entity_poly.pdbx_strand_id
1 'polypeptide(L)'
;MQEHYREEHRWVNPRGRGGSAQKRAIQAQQVPWRIGVQCQRLFSNGPGSSWFEVGFGGQASQAAPEEAAIIDRMNRAMEQQQRRFEMEDKEKIKAADARMDANAWLEHVGWATHLEGFDPEAMLRLTDPVSEHEHALQLIQDSLMRVMSQARAIATPAQVGSQALFEAQRKEVDKKPRRPFDNRMEDDTWARYTAVWTKLVCYIYRAEAMADEDRPGYRLSKRQSESLDELSEIVEAYVDDPDTQPLEVDQVDRLTLQTVMALLEHHILTDSN
;
A
#
# COMPACT_ATOMS: atom_id res chain seq x y z
N MET A 1 22.24 -53.95 15.97
CA MET A 1 23.56 -53.89 15.32
C MET A 1 24.54 -54.91 15.90
N GLN A 2 24.84 -54.93 17.20
CA GLN A 2 25.73 -55.95 17.80
C GLN A 2 25.20 -57.38 17.67
N GLU A 3 23.88 -57.58 17.77
CA GLU A 3 23.21 -58.87 17.63
C GLU A 3 23.28 -59.40 16.19
N HIS A 4 22.89 -58.58 15.20
CA HIS A 4 23.05 -58.88 13.77
C HIS A 4 24.48 -59.31 13.40
N TYR A 5 25.51 -58.60 13.87
CA TYR A 5 26.90 -58.99 13.60
C TYR A 5 27.33 -60.29 14.31
N ARG A 6 26.71 -60.62 15.46
CA ARG A 6 26.95 -61.88 16.16
C ARG A 6 26.33 -63.06 15.41
N GLU A 7 25.15 -62.86 14.83
CA GLU A 7 24.37 -63.91 14.16
C GLU A 7 24.82 -64.14 12.70
N GLU A 8 24.92 -63.07 11.91
CA GLU A 8 25.22 -63.14 10.46
C GLU A 8 26.72 -63.20 10.17
N HIS A 9 27.52 -62.47 10.96
CA HIS A 9 28.96 -62.31 10.73
C HIS A 9 29.83 -63.03 11.77
N ARG A 10 29.21 -63.85 12.65
CA ARG A 10 29.86 -64.64 13.71
C ARG A 10 30.84 -63.84 14.58
N TRP A 11 30.56 -62.55 14.76
CA TRP A 11 31.43 -61.66 15.52
C TRP A 11 31.32 -61.95 17.02
N VAL A 12 32.47 -62.25 17.65
CA VAL A 12 32.57 -62.48 19.09
C VAL A 12 33.14 -61.24 19.75
N ASN A 13 32.44 -60.73 20.77
CA ASN A 13 32.90 -59.55 21.50
C ASN A 13 34.24 -59.84 22.19
N PRO A 14 35.32 -59.09 21.88
CA PRO A 14 36.63 -59.31 22.48
C PRO A 14 36.69 -58.95 23.99
N ARG A 15 35.64 -58.37 24.56
CA ARG A 15 35.55 -58.03 25.99
C ARG A 15 35.02 -59.21 26.82
N GLY A 16 35.93 -59.94 27.47
CA GLY A 16 35.58 -60.90 28.53
C GLY A 16 35.16 -60.22 29.84
N ARG A 17 34.41 -60.93 30.71
CA ARG A 17 34.01 -60.44 32.05
C ARG A 17 35.25 -60.24 32.93
N GLY A 18 35.51 -59.00 33.36
CA GLY A 18 36.48 -58.70 34.44
C GLY A 18 37.80 -58.03 34.05
N GLY A 19 37.83 -57.08 33.11
CA GLY A 19 39.04 -56.30 32.77
C GLY A 19 39.05 -54.85 33.29
N SER A 20 40.23 -54.31 33.63
CA SER A 20 40.43 -52.94 34.14
C SER A 20 40.03 -51.85 33.13
N ALA A 21 39.57 -50.69 33.64
CA ALA A 21 39.00 -49.60 32.82
C ALA A 21 39.97 -49.05 31.74
N GLN A 22 41.27 -49.04 32.01
CA GLN A 22 42.30 -48.57 31.06
C GLN A 22 42.42 -49.47 29.81
N LYS A 23 42.29 -50.80 29.96
CA LYS A 23 42.25 -51.72 28.81
C LYS A 23 40.94 -51.62 28.00
N ARG A 24 39.85 -51.11 28.61
CA ARG A 24 38.55 -50.94 27.94
C ARG A 24 38.54 -49.82 26.90
N ALA A 25 39.34 -48.78 27.10
CA ALA A 25 39.45 -47.64 26.17
C ALA A 25 40.23 -48.02 24.89
N ILE A 26 41.34 -48.76 25.03
CA ILE A 26 42.16 -49.21 23.90
C ILE A 26 41.41 -50.23 23.03
N GLN A 27 40.59 -51.11 23.63
CA GLN A 27 39.78 -52.08 22.87
C GLN A 27 38.53 -51.49 22.19
N ALA A 28 38.18 -50.21 22.42
CA ALA A 28 37.05 -49.59 21.73
C ALA A 28 37.25 -49.48 20.19
N GLN A 29 38.50 -49.66 19.72
CA GLN A 29 38.88 -49.61 18.31
C GLN A 29 38.68 -50.93 17.53
N GLN A 30 38.31 -52.04 18.16
CA GLN A 30 38.09 -53.33 17.46
C GLN A 30 36.61 -53.71 17.35
N VAL A 31 35.77 -52.75 16.96
CA VAL A 31 34.40 -53.05 16.54
C VAL A 31 34.28 -52.89 15.02
N PRO A 32 33.60 -53.81 14.31
CA PRO A 32 33.52 -53.79 12.85
C PRO A 32 32.58 -52.71 12.29
N TRP A 33 31.91 -51.92 13.14
CA TRP A 33 31.04 -50.82 12.73
C TRP A 33 31.65 -49.46 13.08
N ARG A 34 31.30 -48.44 12.30
CA ARG A 34 31.74 -47.05 12.51
C ARG A 34 30.93 -46.40 13.64
N ILE A 35 31.58 -45.58 14.46
CA ILE A 35 30.98 -44.82 15.56
C ILE A 35 31.16 -43.33 15.25
N GLY A 36 30.17 -42.48 15.56
CA GLY A 36 30.22 -41.03 15.32
C GLY A 36 29.70 -40.58 13.96
N VAL A 37 28.88 -41.41 13.30
CA VAL A 37 28.28 -41.09 12.00
C VAL A 37 27.09 -40.13 12.15
N GLN A 38 26.98 -39.15 11.25
CA GLN A 38 25.83 -38.25 11.19
C GLN A 38 24.68 -38.94 10.45
N CYS A 39 23.50 -39.00 11.08
CA CYS A 39 22.34 -39.68 10.53
C CYS A 39 21.13 -38.74 10.51
N GLN A 40 20.30 -38.86 9.48
CA GLN A 40 19.01 -38.20 9.38
C GLN A 40 17.94 -39.23 9.04
N ARG A 41 16.70 -38.84 9.26
CA ARG A 41 15.52 -39.63 8.94
C ARG A 41 14.45 -38.69 8.39
N LEU A 42 13.79 -39.10 7.31
CA LEU A 42 12.77 -38.29 6.64
C LEU A 42 11.44 -38.25 7.41
N PHE A 43 11.03 -39.38 8.00
CA PHE A 43 9.75 -39.51 8.68
C PHE A 43 9.91 -40.13 10.06
N SER A 44 9.17 -39.63 11.05
CA SER A 44 9.27 -40.11 12.42
C SER A 44 8.71 -41.52 12.62
N ASN A 45 7.66 -41.91 11.87
CA ASN A 45 6.99 -43.22 11.92
C ASN A 45 6.52 -43.68 10.52
N GLY A 46 6.34 -44.99 10.33
CA GLY A 46 5.81 -45.59 9.09
C GLY A 46 6.87 -46.14 8.12
N PRO A 47 6.47 -46.67 6.94
CA PRO A 47 7.40 -47.12 5.91
C PRO A 47 8.33 -45.96 5.47
N GLY A 48 9.65 -46.19 5.47
CA GLY A 48 10.64 -45.15 5.16
C GLY A 48 11.15 -44.35 6.37
N SER A 49 10.79 -44.73 7.59
CA SER A 49 11.33 -44.16 8.84
C SER A 49 12.68 -44.76 9.27
N SER A 50 13.46 -45.32 8.34
CA SER A 50 14.82 -45.79 8.61
C SER A 50 15.80 -44.61 8.64
N TRP A 51 16.72 -44.65 9.59
CA TRP A 51 17.86 -43.74 9.60
C TRP A 51 18.82 -44.09 8.47
N PHE A 52 19.31 -43.07 7.77
CA PHE A 52 20.39 -43.21 6.80
C PHE A 52 21.49 -42.19 7.09
N GLU A 53 22.70 -42.54 6.67
CA GLU A 53 23.90 -41.72 6.85
C GLU A 53 23.84 -40.49 5.95
N VAL A 54 24.20 -39.33 6.49
CA VAL A 54 24.27 -38.06 5.76
C VAL A 54 25.68 -37.48 5.89
N GLY A 55 26.18 -36.87 4.82
CA GLY A 55 27.54 -36.31 4.80
C GLY A 55 28.63 -37.33 4.42
N PHE A 56 28.27 -38.44 3.76
CA PHE A 56 29.26 -39.39 3.24
C PHE A 56 30.21 -38.68 2.25
N GLY A 57 31.49 -38.53 2.64
CA GLY A 57 32.50 -37.86 1.83
C GLY A 57 32.57 -36.34 1.97
N GLY A 58 31.66 -35.72 2.74
CA GLY A 58 31.78 -34.33 3.14
C GLY A 58 32.56 -34.26 4.44
N GLN A 59 33.80 -33.75 4.41
CA GLN A 59 34.38 -33.20 5.63
C GLN A 59 33.38 -32.18 6.17
N ALA A 60 33.19 -32.13 7.49
CA ALA A 60 32.53 -31.01 8.13
C ALA A 60 33.40 -29.77 7.87
N SER A 61 33.26 -29.18 6.68
CA SER A 61 33.97 -27.99 6.28
C SER A 61 33.43 -26.85 7.12
N GLN A 62 34.23 -26.44 8.10
CA GLN A 62 34.33 -25.02 8.41
C GLN A 62 34.53 -24.34 7.06
N ALA A 63 33.53 -23.58 6.59
CA ALA A 63 33.53 -23.01 5.25
C ALA A 63 34.90 -22.39 4.96
N ALA A 64 35.57 -22.89 3.93
CA ALA A 64 36.86 -22.36 3.54
C ALA A 64 36.68 -20.86 3.24
N PRO A 65 37.68 -20.00 3.52
CA PRO A 65 37.56 -18.55 3.31
C PRO A 65 37.16 -18.17 1.87
N GLU A 66 37.43 -19.02 0.88
CA GLU A 66 36.96 -18.86 -0.50
C GLU A 66 35.44 -19.06 -0.67
N GLU A 67 34.84 -20.03 0.03
CA GLU A 67 33.40 -20.33 -0.04
C GLU A 67 32.57 -19.22 0.63
N ALA A 68 33.06 -18.71 1.77
CA ALA A 68 32.47 -17.54 2.42
C ALA A 68 32.59 -16.27 1.55
N ALA A 69 33.71 -16.08 0.86
CA ALA A 69 33.90 -14.96 -0.06
C ALA A 69 33.00 -15.07 -1.31
N ILE A 70 32.72 -16.28 -1.80
CA ILE A 70 31.78 -16.52 -2.90
C ILE A 70 30.35 -16.20 -2.45
N ILE A 71 29.93 -16.63 -1.26
CA ILE A 71 28.61 -16.33 -0.69
C ILE A 71 28.44 -14.83 -0.47
N ASP A 72 29.43 -14.14 0.10
CA ASP A 72 29.41 -12.69 0.30
C ASP A 72 29.35 -11.92 -1.05
N ARG A 73 30.10 -12.38 -2.07
CA ARG A 73 30.01 -11.81 -3.43
C ARG A 73 28.63 -12.04 -4.05
N MET A 74 28.00 -13.20 -3.81
CA MET A 74 26.68 -13.53 -4.30
C MET A 74 25.60 -12.70 -3.61
N ASN A 75 25.71 -12.50 -2.29
CA ASN A 75 24.83 -11.63 -1.51
C ASN A 75 24.95 -10.17 -1.95
N ARG A 76 26.16 -9.65 -2.16
CA ARG A 76 26.37 -8.29 -2.69
C ARG A 76 25.81 -8.14 -4.10
N ALA A 77 25.97 -9.14 -4.95
CA ALA A 77 25.38 -9.15 -6.29
C ALA A 77 23.84 -9.17 -6.24
N MET A 78 23.27 -9.95 -5.31
CA MET A 78 21.84 -10.01 -5.06
C MET A 78 21.30 -8.70 -4.49
N GLU A 79 21.99 -8.06 -3.54
CA GLU A 79 21.66 -6.72 -3.02
C GLU A 79 21.80 -5.63 -4.07
N GLN A 80 22.77 -5.73 -4.99
CA GLN A 80 22.90 -4.82 -6.12
C GLN A 80 21.77 -5.04 -7.13
N GLN A 81 21.39 -6.29 -7.38
CA GLN A 81 20.28 -6.63 -8.25
C GLN A 81 18.94 -6.20 -7.62
N GLN A 82 18.77 -6.38 -6.31
CA GLN A 82 17.63 -5.91 -5.55
C GLN A 82 17.53 -4.39 -5.59
N ARG A 83 18.62 -3.66 -5.36
CA ARG A 83 18.64 -2.19 -5.50
C ARG A 83 18.37 -1.71 -6.92
N ARG A 84 18.84 -2.45 -7.94
CA ARG A 84 18.54 -2.15 -9.34
C ARG A 84 17.06 -2.40 -9.63
N PHE A 85 16.50 -3.50 -9.14
CA PHE A 85 15.07 -3.76 -9.19
C PHE A 85 14.27 -2.70 -8.45
N GLU A 86 14.64 -2.30 -7.24
CA GLU A 86 13.97 -1.22 -6.49
C GLU A 86 14.09 0.15 -7.16
N MET A 87 15.16 0.40 -7.93
CA MET A 87 15.27 1.60 -8.77
C MET A 87 14.52 1.48 -10.10
N GLU A 88 14.36 0.25 -10.62
CA GLU A 88 13.54 -0.04 -11.81
C GLU A 88 12.05 -0.05 -11.47
N ASP A 89 11.64 -0.51 -10.28
CA ASP A 89 10.26 -0.53 -9.77
C ASP A 89 9.79 0.86 -9.30
N LYS A 90 10.71 1.82 -9.22
CA LYS A 90 10.40 3.26 -9.36
C LYS A 90 10.12 3.59 -10.83
N GLU A 91 9.32 2.77 -11.52
CA GLU A 91 8.80 3.14 -12.82
C GLU A 91 7.89 4.33 -12.61
N LYS A 92 8.44 5.51 -12.89
CA LYS A 92 7.67 6.73 -13.06
C LYS A 92 6.46 6.41 -13.93
N ILE A 93 5.31 7.00 -13.60
CA ILE A 93 4.07 6.86 -14.36
C ILE A 93 4.42 7.13 -15.83
N LYS A 94 4.17 6.13 -16.67
CA LYS A 94 4.39 6.23 -18.11
C LYS A 94 3.13 6.84 -18.74
N ALA A 95 3.30 7.61 -19.82
CA ALA A 95 2.16 7.99 -20.64
C ALA A 95 1.40 6.76 -21.11
N ALA A 96 0.09 6.91 -21.28
CA ALA A 96 -0.77 5.83 -21.75
C ALA A 96 -0.28 5.33 -23.11
N ASP A 97 -0.07 4.02 -23.22
CA ASP A 97 0.12 3.37 -24.52
C ASP A 97 -1.25 2.86 -24.97
N ALA A 98 -1.83 3.50 -26.00
CA ALA A 98 -3.13 3.13 -26.57
C ALA A 98 -3.23 1.63 -26.98
N ARG A 99 -2.09 0.95 -27.09
CA ARG A 99 -2.01 -0.49 -27.41
C ARG A 99 -2.08 -1.40 -26.16
N MET A 100 -1.73 -0.90 -24.98
CA MET A 100 -1.66 -1.64 -23.71
C MET A 100 -2.73 -1.17 -22.71
N ASP A 101 -3.08 0.12 -22.73
CA ASP A 101 -4.08 0.74 -21.86
C ASP A 101 -5.46 0.73 -22.53
N ALA A 102 -6.19 -0.37 -22.35
CA ALA A 102 -7.51 -0.56 -22.96
C ALA A 102 -8.63 0.34 -22.39
N ASN A 103 -8.31 1.40 -21.63
CA ASN A 103 -9.30 2.24 -20.98
C ASN A 103 -9.47 3.59 -21.72
N ALA A 104 -10.37 3.60 -22.70
CA ALA A 104 -10.75 4.79 -23.46
C ALA A 104 -11.19 5.98 -22.58
N TRP A 105 -11.65 5.73 -21.35
CA TRP A 105 -11.97 6.81 -20.42
C TRP A 105 -10.69 7.49 -19.90
N LEU A 106 -9.65 6.74 -19.54
CA LEU A 106 -8.37 7.30 -19.09
C LEU A 106 -7.67 8.10 -20.19
N GLU A 107 -7.78 7.66 -21.45
CA GLU A 107 -7.34 8.45 -22.61
C GLU A 107 -8.13 9.76 -22.72
N HIS A 108 -9.46 9.72 -22.55
CA HIS A 108 -10.31 10.90 -22.64
C HIS A 108 -10.04 11.92 -21.53
N VAL A 109 -9.84 11.46 -20.29
CA VAL A 109 -9.59 12.34 -19.13
C VAL A 109 -8.12 12.76 -19.00
N GLY A 110 -7.21 12.21 -19.80
CA GLY A 110 -5.81 12.67 -19.91
C GLY A 110 -4.92 12.41 -18.69
N TRP A 111 -5.36 11.65 -17.69
CA TRP A 111 -4.63 11.48 -16.43
C TRP A 111 -3.25 10.85 -16.60
N ALA A 112 -3.11 9.89 -17.51
CA ALA A 112 -1.83 9.27 -17.79
C ALA A 112 -0.81 10.27 -18.33
N THR A 113 -1.26 11.26 -19.12
CA THR A 113 -0.43 12.37 -19.60
C THR A 113 -0.13 13.36 -18.48
N HIS A 114 -1.12 13.69 -17.64
CA HIS A 114 -0.96 14.65 -16.55
C HIS A 114 -0.02 14.19 -15.44
N LEU A 115 0.04 12.87 -15.22
CA LEU A 115 0.88 12.26 -14.21
C LEU A 115 2.16 11.65 -14.79
N GLU A 116 2.42 11.79 -16.10
CA GLU A 116 3.61 11.24 -16.72
C GLU A 116 4.89 11.76 -16.03
N GLY A 117 5.82 10.85 -15.72
CA GLY A 117 7.10 11.19 -15.11
C GLY A 117 7.08 11.34 -13.58
N PHE A 118 5.89 11.33 -12.96
CA PHE A 118 5.74 11.30 -11.50
C PHE A 118 5.94 9.90 -10.93
N ASP A 119 6.36 9.83 -9.67
CA ASP A 119 6.43 8.58 -8.93
C ASP A 119 5.00 8.14 -8.50
N PRO A 120 4.55 6.92 -8.88
CA PRO A 120 3.20 6.46 -8.54
C PRO A 120 2.91 6.45 -7.04
N GLU A 121 3.89 6.05 -6.22
CA GLU A 121 3.71 5.98 -4.77
C GLU A 121 3.57 7.39 -4.17
N ALA A 122 4.40 8.34 -4.61
CA ALA A 122 4.28 9.74 -4.22
C ALA A 122 2.90 10.33 -4.57
N MET A 123 2.38 10.06 -5.77
CA MET A 123 1.06 10.55 -6.18
C MET A 123 -0.07 9.92 -5.38
N LEU A 124 0.02 8.62 -5.05
CA LEU A 124 -0.96 7.96 -4.21
C LEU A 124 -0.97 8.52 -2.78
N ARG A 125 0.18 8.88 -2.22
CA ARG A 125 0.28 9.50 -0.89
C ARG A 125 -0.47 10.82 -0.78
N LEU A 126 -0.63 11.56 -1.88
CA LEU A 126 -1.46 12.77 -1.89
C LEU A 126 -2.94 12.46 -1.60
N THR A 127 -3.39 11.23 -1.82
CA THR A 127 -4.75 10.76 -1.54
C THR A 127 -4.91 10.06 -0.19
N ASP A 128 -3.83 9.95 0.60
CA ASP A 128 -3.87 9.27 1.89
C ASP A 128 -4.86 9.96 2.84
N PRO A 129 -5.39 9.23 3.84
CA PRO A 129 -6.18 9.84 4.89
C PRO A 129 -5.44 11.04 5.53
N VAL A 130 -6.21 11.99 6.04
CA VAL A 130 -5.64 13.16 6.74
C VAL A 130 -4.88 12.67 7.96
N SER A 131 -3.63 13.10 8.10
CA SER A 131 -2.78 12.73 9.22
C SER A 131 -2.99 13.65 10.43
N GLU A 132 -2.53 13.20 11.60
CA GLU A 132 -2.66 13.95 12.86
C GLU A 132 -1.95 15.33 12.85
N HIS A 133 -0.97 15.52 11.97
CA HIS A 133 -0.16 16.74 11.87
C HIS A 133 -0.71 17.74 10.85
N GLU A 134 -1.69 17.35 10.03
CA GLU A 134 -2.29 18.20 8.99
C GLU A 134 -3.50 18.94 9.55
N HIS A 135 -3.29 19.83 10.52
CA HIS A 135 -4.38 20.51 11.25
C HIS A 135 -5.32 21.30 10.33
N ALA A 136 -4.79 22.04 9.35
CA ALA A 136 -5.60 22.75 8.37
C ALA A 136 -6.49 21.80 7.56
N LEU A 137 -5.92 20.69 7.08
CA LEU A 137 -6.65 19.69 6.31
C LEU A 137 -7.68 18.93 7.17
N GLN A 138 -7.45 18.75 8.47
CA GLN A 138 -8.45 18.22 9.42
C GLN A 138 -9.66 19.15 9.51
N LEU A 139 -9.43 20.46 9.64
CA LEU A 139 -10.51 21.45 9.67
C LEU A 139 -11.32 21.46 8.37
N ILE A 140 -10.63 21.38 7.22
CA ILE A 140 -11.27 21.26 5.91
C ILE A 140 -12.07 19.96 5.81
N GLN A 141 -11.52 18.82 6.25
CA GLN A 141 -12.22 17.53 6.23
C GLN A 141 -13.47 17.56 7.09
N ASP A 142 -13.39 18.09 8.31
CA ASP A 142 -14.53 18.20 9.21
C ASP A 142 -15.61 19.12 8.63
N SER A 143 -15.20 20.24 8.04
CA SER A 143 -16.10 21.15 7.33
C SER A 143 -16.77 20.48 6.14
N LEU A 144 -16.01 19.74 5.33
CA LEU A 144 -16.52 19.00 4.18
C LEU A 144 -17.59 17.99 4.63
N MET A 145 -17.35 17.25 5.71
CA MET A 145 -18.32 16.29 6.25
C MET A 145 -19.58 16.97 6.79
N ARG A 146 -19.47 18.12 7.47
CA ARG A 146 -20.62 18.91 7.92
C ARG A 146 -21.44 19.42 6.74
N VAL A 147 -20.81 20.06 5.77
CA VAL A 147 -21.45 20.59 4.55
C VAL A 147 -22.16 19.50 3.78
N MET A 148 -21.52 18.36 3.54
CA MET A 148 -22.15 17.24 2.83
C MET A 148 -23.35 16.69 3.62
N SER A 149 -23.21 16.51 4.93
CA SER A 149 -24.30 16.02 5.79
C SER A 149 -25.49 16.98 5.80
N GLN A 150 -25.22 18.28 5.86
CA GLN A 150 -26.24 19.32 5.78
C GLN A 150 -26.91 19.33 4.40
N ALA A 151 -26.14 19.28 3.31
CA ALA A 151 -26.66 19.19 1.95
C ALA A 151 -27.59 17.98 1.77
N ARG A 152 -27.22 16.82 2.32
CA ARG A 152 -28.06 15.63 2.33
C ARG A 152 -29.35 15.84 3.12
N ALA A 153 -29.27 16.44 4.31
CA ALA A 153 -30.42 16.68 5.18
C ALA A 153 -31.44 17.64 4.53
N ILE A 154 -30.97 18.65 3.81
CA ILE A 154 -31.84 19.64 3.15
C ILE A 154 -32.42 19.16 1.82
N ALA A 155 -31.81 18.17 1.16
CA ALA A 155 -32.23 17.64 -0.14
C ALA A 155 -33.53 16.81 -0.06
N THR A 156 -34.58 17.36 0.55
CA THR A 156 -35.90 16.76 0.72
C THR A 156 -36.97 17.64 0.07
N PRO A 157 -38.09 17.06 -0.41
CA PRO A 157 -39.20 17.83 -0.99
C PRO A 157 -39.85 18.85 -0.04
N ALA A 158 -39.64 18.72 1.27
CA ALA A 158 -40.18 19.63 2.28
C ALA A 158 -39.35 20.91 2.43
N GLN A 159 -38.04 20.85 2.15
CA GLN A 159 -37.13 21.98 2.32
C GLN A 159 -36.72 22.60 0.98
N VAL A 160 -36.60 21.79 -0.07
CA VAL A 160 -36.14 22.22 -1.40
C VAL A 160 -37.28 22.07 -2.40
N GLY A 161 -37.47 23.08 -3.24
CA GLY A 161 -38.49 23.08 -4.28
C GLY A 161 -38.32 21.93 -5.27
N SER A 162 -39.44 21.39 -5.76
CA SER A 162 -39.44 20.21 -6.64
C SER A 162 -38.55 20.38 -7.87
N GLN A 163 -38.49 21.59 -8.46
CA GLN A 163 -37.62 21.87 -9.60
C GLN A 163 -36.14 21.61 -9.31
N ALA A 164 -35.63 22.12 -8.19
CA ALA A 164 -34.23 21.92 -7.79
C ALA A 164 -33.91 20.44 -7.53
N LEU A 165 -34.85 19.65 -6.99
CA LEU A 165 -34.67 18.20 -6.83
C LEU A 165 -34.67 17.46 -8.17
N PHE A 166 -35.44 17.91 -9.17
CA PHE A 166 -35.35 17.35 -10.52
C PHE A 166 -34.03 17.70 -11.19
N GLU A 167 -33.50 18.90 -10.98
CA GLU A 167 -32.18 19.29 -11.49
C GLU A 167 -31.06 18.50 -10.81
N ALA A 168 -31.10 18.32 -9.48
CA ALA A 168 -30.11 17.50 -8.77
C ALA A 168 -30.10 16.03 -9.22
N GLN A 169 -31.24 15.49 -9.67
CA GLN A 169 -31.35 14.13 -10.21
C GLN A 169 -30.92 14.02 -11.68
N ARG A 170 -30.70 15.15 -12.36
CA ARG A 170 -30.41 15.18 -13.79
C ARG A 170 -29.01 14.63 -14.06
N LYS A 171 -28.94 13.57 -14.86
CA LYS A 171 -27.68 12.96 -15.33
C LYS A 171 -27.28 13.41 -16.73
N GLU A 172 -28.24 13.89 -17.51
CA GLU A 172 -28.05 14.35 -18.89
C GLU A 172 -28.81 15.66 -19.09
N VAL A 173 -28.17 16.67 -19.68
CA VAL A 173 -28.72 18.03 -19.84
C VAL A 173 -30.08 18.00 -20.53
N ASP A 174 -30.25 17.19 -21.57
CA ASP A 174 -31.46 17.18 -22.40
C ASP A 174 -32.56 16.23 -21.90
N LYS A 175 -32.26 15.36 -20.92
CA LYS A 175 -33.25 14.39 -20.41
C LYS A 175 -33.75 14.78 -19.04
N LYS A 176 -35.02 15.18 -18.98
CA LYS A 176 -35.71 15.42 -17.72
C LYS A 176 -35.86 14.10 -16.93
N PRO A 177 -35.46 14.06 -15.65
CA PRO A 177 -35.64 12.87 -14.82
C PRO A 177 -37.12 12.51 -14.63
N ARG A 178 -37.40 11.22 -14.46
CA ARG A 178 -38.77 10.71 -14.21
C ARG A 178 -39.24 10.94 -12.77
N ARG A 179 -38.31 11.12 -11.83
CA ARG A 179 -38.57 11.30 -10.40
C ARG A 179 -37.62 12.37 -9.86
N PRO A 180 -38.00 13.12 -8.80
CA PRO A 180 -37.10 14.03 -8.13
C PRO A 180 -35.95 13.27 -7.46
N PHE A 181 -34.87 13.98 -7.12
CA PHE A 181 -33.77 13.45 -6.33
C PHE A 181 -34.26 12.85 -5.01
N ASP A 182 -33.72 11.68 -4.68
CA ASP A 182 -34.00 10.97 -3.43
C ASP A 182 -32.72 10.95 -2.61
N ASN A 183 -32.72 11.64 -1.47
CA ASN A 183 -31.57 11.73 -0.58
C ASN A 183 -31.41 10.50 0.33
N ARG A 184 -32.33 9.52 0.25
CA ARG A 184 -32.21 8.25 0.94
C ARG A 184 -31.10 7.44 0.30
N MET A 185 -30.07 7.22 1.08
CA MET A 185 -28.89 6.49 0.68
C MET A 185 -28.46 5.62 1.86
N GLU A 186 -28.06 4.39 1.56
CA GLU A 186 -27.50 3.51 2.57
C GLU A 186 -26.22 4.12 3.15
N ASP A 187 -25.99 3.92 4.45
CA ASP A 187 -24.85 4.53 5.14
C ASP A 187 -23.50 4.09 4.56
N ASP A 188 -23.40 2.86 4.05
CA ASP A 188 -22.22 2.38 3.33
C ASP A 188 -21.96 3.18 2.03
N THR A 189 -23.02 3.47 1.27
CA THR A 189 -22.88 4.26 0.04
C THR A 189 -22.50 5.70 0.37
N TRP A 190 -23.05 6.26 1.46
CA TRP A 190 -22.66 7.57 1.97
C TRP A 190 -21.18 7.61 2.36
N ALA A 191 -20.70 6.66 3.15
CA ALA A 191 -19.31 6.55 3.55
C ALA A 191 -18.37 6.45 2.33
N ARG A 192 -18.74 5.64 1.33
CA ARG A 192 -17.94 5.48 0.11
C ARG A 192 -17.85 6.76 -0.72
N TYR A 193 -18.96 7.46 -0.94
CA TYR A 193 -18.97 8.68 -1.75
C TYR A 193 -18.28 9.84 -1.05
N THR A 194 -18.50 9.99 0.25
CA THR A 194 -17.81 11.01 1.05
C THR A 194 -16.30 10.73 1.11
N ALA A 195 -15.87 9.47 1.21
CA ALA A 195 -14.46 9.11 1.16
C ALA A 195 -13.80 9.48 -0.19
N VAL A 196 -14.50 9.34 -1.31
CA VAL A 196 -13.98 9.78 -2.62
C VAL A 196 -13.80 11.30 -2.65
N TRP A 197 -14.75 12.06 -2.11
CA TRP A 197 -14.64 13.51 -2.00
C TRP A 197 -13.49 13.95 -1.10
N THR A 198 -13.32 13.30 0.06
CA THR A 198 -12.18 13.55 0.94
C THR A 198 -10.87 13.31 0.22
N LYS A 199 -10.72 12.19 -0.51
CA LYS A 199 -9.51 11.91 -1.28
C LYS A 199 -9.22 12.98 -2.33
N LEU A 200 -10.24 13.45 -3.03
CA LEU A 200 -10.10 14.50 -4.04
C LEU A 200 -9.62 15.82 -3.41
N VAL A 201 -10.22 16.22 -2.29
CA VAL A 201 -9.83 17.44 -1.56
C VAL A 201 -8.41 17.31 -1.00
N CYS A 202 -8.05 16.17 -0.41
CA CYS A 202 -6.69 15.90 0.04
C CYS A 202 -5.68 16.01 -1.11
N TYR A 203 -5.99 15.40 -2.25
CA TYR A 203 -5.13 15.45 -3.42
C TYR A 203 -4.89 16.89 -3.88
N ILE A 204 -5.96 17.66 -4.08
CA ILE A 204 -5.86 19.04 -4.57
C ILE A 204 -5.11 19.92 -3.57
N TYR A 205 -5.49 19.88 -2.29
CA TYR A 205 -4.87 20.72 -1.27
C TYR A 205 -3.37 20.42 -1.12
N ARG A 206 -3.00 19.13 -1.06
CA ARG A 206 -1.59 18.75 -0.95
C ARG A 206 -0.81 19.05 -2.23
N ALA A 207 -1.40 18.87 -3.41
CA ALA A 207 -0.75 19.17 -4.68
C ALA A 207 -0.54 20.67 -4.87
N GLU A 208 -1.50 21.53 -4.49
CA GLU A 208 -1.33 22.98 -4.54
C GLU A 208 -0.27 23.50 -3.56
N ALA A 209 -0.01 22.79 -2.45
CA ALA A 209 1.08 23.11 -1.54
C ALA A 209 2.47 22.70 -2.08
N MET A 210 2.56 21.92 -3.16
CA MET A 210 3.83 21.52 -3.77
C MET A 210 4.46 22.66 -4.57
N ALA A 211 5.79 22.63 -4.70
CA ALA A 211 6.52 23.50 -5.61
C ALA A 211 6.06 23.28 -7.05
N ASP A 212 6.08 24.34 -7.87
CA ASP A 212 5.59 24.31 -9.25
C ASP A 212 6.24 23.23 -10.11
N GLU A 213 7.51 22.88 -9.85
CA GLU A 213 8.24 21.83 -10.58
C GLU A 213 7.80 20.40 -10.22
N ASP A 214 7.29 20.21 -9.01
CA ASP A 214 6.82 18.93 -8.49
C ASP A 214 5.29 18.80 -8.53
N ARG A 215 4.57 19.88 -8.86
CA ARG A 215 3.10 19.87 -8.91
C ARG A 215 2.60 19.14 -10.16
N PRO A 216 1.60 18.24 -10.03
CA PRO A 216 0.93 17.62 -11.16
C PRO A 216 0.40 18.68 -12.16
N GLY A 217 0.47 18.38 -13.46
CA GLY A 217 0.24 19.38 -14.52
C GLY A 217 -1.21 19.84 -14.73
N TYR A 218 -2.13 19.57 -13.80
CA TYR A 218 -3.47 20.14 -13.88
C TYR A 218 -3.44 21.65 -13.58
N ARG A 219 -4.48 22.37 -14.01
CA ARG A 219 -4.62 23.79 -13.72
C ARG A 219 -6.01 24.07 -13.20
N LEU A 220 -6.07 24.63 -12.00
CA LEU A 220 -7.30 25.19 -11.48
C LEU A 220 -7.67 26.43 -12.30
N SER A 221 -8.95 26.58 -12.61
CA SER A 221 -9.47 27.85 -13.11
C SER A 221 -9.26 28.94 -12.06
N LYS A 222 -9.29 30.20 -12.49
CA LYS A 222 -9.16 31.35 -11.57
C LYS A 222 -10.13 31.26 -10.39
N ARG A 223 -11.40 30.93 -10.66
CA ARG A 223 -12.43 30.79 -9.62
C ARG A 223 -12.13 29.64 -8.66
N GLN A 224 -11.62 28.51 -9.17
CA GLN A 224 -11.25 27.36 -8.33
C GLN A 224 -10.07 27.69 -7.42
N SER A 225 -9.03 28.31 -7.96
CA SER A 225 -7.88 28.79 -7.19
C SER A 225 -8.32 29.77 -6.11
N GLU A 226 -9.02 30.84 -6.48
CA GLU A 226 -9.47 31.87 -5.52
C GLU A 226 -10.29 31.29 -4.36
N SER A 227 -11.20 30.34 -4.65
CA SER A 227 -11.99 29.71 -3.59
C SER A 227 -11.17 28.81 -2.66
N LEU A 228 -10.18 28.10 -3.21
CA LEU A 228 -9.29 27.25 -2.43
C LEU A 228 -8.32 28.09 -1.61
N ASP A 229 -7.78 29.17 -2.18
CA ASP A 229 -6.86 30.09 -1.53
C ASP A 229 -7.55 30.76 -0.34
N GLU A 230 -8.77 31.28 -0.52
CA GLU A 230 -9.55 31.92 0.56
C GLU A 230 -9.87 30.93 1.70
N LEU A 231 -10.22 29.68 1.38
CA LEU A 231 -10.42 28.64 2.40
C LEU A 231 -9.11 28.35 3.14
N SER A 232 -8.01 28.15 2.41
CA SER A 232 -6.69 27.79 2.94
C SER A 232 -6.16 28.88 3.86
N GLU A 233 -6.23 30.15 3.45
CA GLU A 233 -5.81 31.30 4.24
C GLU A 233 -6.50 31.34 5.61
N ILE A 234 -7.81 31.12 5.67
CA ILE A 234 -8.55 31.17 6.94
C ILE A 234 -8.19 29.99 7.86
N VAL A 235 -8.10 28.77 7.32
CA VAL A 235 -7.79 27.60 8.16
C VAL A 235 -6.34 27.61 8.63
N GLU A 236 -5.40 28.04 7.79
CA GLU A 236 -3.98 28.12 8.13
C GLU A 236 -3.73 29.22 9.15
N ALA A 237 -4.35 30.38 8.98
CA ALA A 237 -4.12 31.49 9.89
C ALA A 237 -4.72 31.23 11.30
N TYR A 238 -5.82 30.45 11.40
CA TYR A 238 -6.27 29.90 12.68
C TYR A 238 -5.34 28.84 13.27
N VAL A 239 -4.76 27.96 12.44
CA VAL A 239 -3.80 26.95 12.89
C VAL A 239 -2.53 27.60 13.44
N ASP A 240 -2.08 28.69 12.82
CA ASP A 240 -0.90 29.44 13.23
C ASP A 240 -1.12 30.24 14.53
N ASP A 241 -2.28 30.89 14.69
CA ASP A 241 -2.61 31.68 15.89
C ASP A 241 -4.11 31.59 16.26
N PRO A 242 -4.52 30.52 16.97
CA PRO A 242 -5.93 30.29 17.29
C PRO A 242 -6.49 31.30 18.31
N ASP A 243 -5.63 31.93 19.11
CA ASP A 243 -6.04 32.86 20.17
C ASP A 243 -6.42 34.23 19.60
N THR A 244 -5.73 34.68 18.54
CA THR A 244 -6.01 35.98 17.92
C THR A 244 -6.91 35.89 16.70
N GLN A 245 -7.03 34.70 16.08
CA GLN A 245 -7.85 34.47 14.90
C GLN A 245 -8.89 33.37 15.12
N PRO A 246 -9.92 33.59 15.94
CA PRO A 246 -10.92 32.57 16.22
C PRO A 246 -11.63 32.12 14.93
N LEU A 247 -11.71 30.81 14.73
CA LEU A 247 -12.33 30.23 13.54
C LEU A 247 -13.86 30.32 13.61
N GLU A 248 -14.46 31.04 12.68
CA GLU A 248 -15.92 31.01 12.48
C GLU A 248 -16.32 29.77 11.68
N VAL A 249 -16.88 28.76 12.36
CA VAL A 249 -17.28 27.49 11.75
C VAL A 249 -18.21 27.68 10.54
N ASP A 250 -19.17 28.60 10.64
CA ASP A 250 -20.11 28.91 9.55
C ASP A 250 -19.42 29.55 8.33
N GLN A 251 -18.32 30.28 8.55
CA GLN A 251 -17.51 30.86 7.47
C GLN A 251 -16.73 29.77 6.75
N VAL A 252 -16.08 28.87 7.50
CA VAL A 252 -15.35 27.73 6.93
C VAL A 252 -16.29 26.82 6.15
N ASP A 253 -17.46 26.49 6.71
CA ASP A 253 -18.45 25.64 6.03
C ASP A 253 -18.97 26.28 4.73
N ARG A 254 -19.11 27.61 4.69
CA ARG A 254 -19.46 28.34 3.47
C ARG A 254 -18.36 28.29 2.41
N LEU A 255 -17.11 28.53 2.80
CA LEU A 255 -15.97 28.51 1.88
C LEU A 255 -15.67 27.10 1.37
N THR A 256 -15.81 26.08 2.22
CA THR A 256 -15.72 24.68 1.82
C THR A 256 -16.79 24.34 0.78
N LEU A 257 -18.04 24.77 0.99
CA LEU A 257 -19.10 24.58 0.00
C LEU A 257 -18.79 25.30 -1.32
N GLN A 258 -18.31 26.54 -1.27
CA GLN A 258 -17.93 27.32 -2.46
C GLN A 258 -16.80 26.65 -3.24
N THR A 259 -15.80 26.13 -2.54
CA THR A 259 -14.68 25.38 -3.13
C THR A 259 -15.20 24.12 -3.83
N VAL A 260 -16.00 23.30 -3.14
CA VAL A 260 -16.58 22.07 -3.72
C VAL A 260 -17.43 22.39 -4.95
N MET A 261 -18.25 23.46 -4.89
CA MET A 261 -19.04 23.90 -6.04
C MET A 261 -18.14 24.35 -7.20
N ALA A 262 -17.09 25.13 -6.94
CA ALA A 262 -16.15 25.59 -7.96
C ALA A 262 -15.40 24.41 -8.61
N LEU A 263 -15.04 23.39 -7.85
CA LEU A 263 -14.41 22.17 -8.36
C LEU A 263 -15.36 21.36 -9.26
N LEU A 264 -16.65 21.36 -8.98
CA LEU A 264 -17.67 20.72 -9.82
C LEU A 264 -18.05 21.53 -11.06
N GLU A 265 -17.89 22.84 -11.00
CA GLU A 265 -18.26 23.76 -12.06
C GLU A 265 -17.21 23.77 -13.17
N HIS A 266 -17.22 22.70 -13.96
CA HIS A 266 -16.61 22.73 -15.27
C HIS A 266 -17.55 23.50 -16.20
N HIS A 267 -17.15 24.72 -16.60
CA HIS A 267 -17.70 25.27 -17.83
C HIS A 267 -17.39 24.26 -18.94
N ILE A 268 -18.38 23.46 -19.31
CA ILE A 268 -18.37 22.85 -20.64
C ILE A 268 -18.43 24.06 -21.56
N LEU A 269 -17.27 24.51 -22.03
CA LEU A 269 -17.20 25.42 -23.16
C LEU A 269 -17.88 24.67 -24.30
N THR A 270 -19.19 24.86 -24.43
CA THR A 270 -19.88 24.62 -25.69
C THR A 270 -19.26 25.62 -26.63
N ASP A 271 -18.22 25.18 -27.34
CA ASP A 271 -17.66 25.93 -28.46
C ASP A 271 -18.84 26.39 -29.31
N SER A 272 -19.10 27.69 -29.21
CA SER A 272 -20.18 28.35 -29.91
C SER A 272 -19.55 29.01 -31.12
N ASN A 273 -19.76 28.34 -32.27
CA ASN A 273 -19.42 28.69 -33.66
C ASN A 273 -17.97 28.51 -34.11
#